data_AF-A0A9D5U165-F1
#
_entry.id   AF-A0A9D5U165-F1
#
_cell.length_a   1.000
_cell.length_b   1.000
_cell.length_c   1.000
_cell.angle_alpha   90.00
_cell.angle_beta   90.00
_cell.angle_gamma   90.00
#
_symmetry.space_group_name_H-M   'P 1'
#
loop_
_entity.id
_entity.type
_entity.pdbx_description
1 polymer ?
#
loop_
_entity_poly.entity_id
_entity_poly.type
_entity_poly.pdbx_seq_one_letter_code
_entity_poly.pdbx_strand_id
1 'polypeptide(L)'
;MIRIFFILSVFIVATLCVEASLTLSADTPWIVSAGEPEAVQRALDDVAADWYKVLGYDPIVLREPPENWRGPVVYLGLDGPWLKDLVKEPWAGAECFVVRVEKDAAGRTALVATGSDVRGAIYAAYALSEELLGVDPWYFWTDHEPAFKGTVEVPEELSLRFGPPTFEYRGWFINDEDLFSAFCPDPMRENVFSLEMYDRIFETVLRLRGNMAVPATFAFPDEQSQVLAARRGLALNMHHIQVVGLNTYRWPADVPYSYQEYPEILTREWQRCVDFLSQFENVWTVGYRGKHDRPFWVDDPSLDSPEKRGALISRAIAAQVEMIRKKQPDAMIISNLWMEGATLYHAGHIEIPTGVVLVWPDDGAGVPRDGGQVKAGQGVYYHTAMLSSWHNQLSEMVPPGRIYAELGRFVRAGATRFFLVNLSDVRPVPLSTDCAMKFVWDASAYIEKSDQENRDAFLLDWSRRQFGAAMAAEVARVYGGYFDLPTTGGRRRGISGFIPRFASCSGSCRRRCAPGRRCRRRESPGGGARWRWSSRRRAYWSAGAKRRVGWRDVSLPTGGISSAGTSRFSWHCTGIPTRCWARTRGRSWRGRAGRRMWRCGR
;
A
#
# COMPACT_ATOMS: atom_id res chain seq x y z
N MET A 1 -40.44 33.52 2.14
CA MET A 1 -41.29 32.34 2.36
C MET A 1 -40.72 31.19 1.53
N ILE A 2 -39.62 30.57 1.97
CA ILE A 2 -39.00 29.39 1.34
C ILE A 2 -38.54 28.51 2.52
N ARG A 3 -38.96 27.25 2.57
CA ARG A 3 -38.60 26.31 3.64
C ARG A 3 -37.39 25.50 3.18
N ILE A 4 -36.33 25.52 3.98
CA ILE A 4 -35.18 24.62 3.85
C ILE A 4 -35.44 23.42 4.75
N PHE A 5 -35.48 22.20 4.19
CA PHE A 5 -35.51 20.96 4.95
C PHE A 5 -34.08 20.57 5.31
N PHE A 6 -33.73 20.62 6.59
CA PHE A 6 -32.58 19.92 7.14
C PHE A 6 -33.01 18.51 7.56
N ILE A 7 -32.41 17.47 6.99
CA ILE A 7 -32.54 16.11 7.50
C ILE A 7 -31.43 15.90 8.53
N LEU A 8 -31.78 16.02 9.80
CA LEU A 8 -30.91 15.68 10.93
C LEU A 8 -31.07 14.19 11.22
N SER A 9 -30.00 13.40 11.10
CA SER A 9 -30.03 11.97 11.44
C SER A 9 -29.98 11.79 12.96
N VAL A 10 -31.16 11.70 13.59
CA VAL A 10 -31.30 11.44 15.03
C VAL A 10 -31.44 9.95 15.26
N PHE A 11 -30.51 9.36 16.02
CA PHE A 11 -30.66 8.00 16.56
C PHE A 11 -31.79 7.98 17.59
N ILE A 12 -32.97 7.54 17.17
CA ILE A 12 -34.04 7.12 18.08
C ILE A 12 -33.87 5.62 18.32
N VAL A 13 -33.69 5.22 19.58
CA VAL A 13 -33.80 3.82 19.99
C VAL A 13 -35.29 3.46 19.97
N ALA A 14 -35.79 3.08 18.79
CA ALA A 14 -37.09 2.47 18.63
C ALA A 14 -36.92 0.95 18.75
N THR A 15 -37.66 0.35 19.69
CA THR A 15 -37.80 -1.11 19.76
C THR A 15 -38.65 -1.56 18.59
N LEU A 16 -38.03 -1.76 17.42
CA LEU A 16 -38.70 -2.20 16.21
C LEU A 16 -38.90 -3.71 16.21
N CYS A 17 -39.94 -4.11 15.47
CA CYS A 17 -40.26 -5.51 15.20
C CYS A 17 -39.06 -6.24 14.58
N VAL A 18 -39.09 -7.58 14.59
CA VAL A 18 -38.18 -8.38 13.77
C VAL A 18 -38.49 -8.08 12.30
N GLU A 19 -37.74 -7.16 11.72
CA GLU A 19 -37.71 -6.92 10.28
C GLU A 19 -37.21 -8.19 9.58
N ALA A 20 -37.80 -8.49 8.42
CA ALA A 20 -37.43 -9.69 7.68
C ALA A 20 -35.95 -9.61 7.32
N SER A 21 -35.19 -10.62 7.72
CA SER A 21 -33.74 -10.66 7.58
C SER A 21 -33.33 -11.88 6.76
N LEU A 22 -32.40 -11.62 5.85
CA LEU A 22 -31.66 -12.59 5.08
C LEU A 22 -30.54 -13.17 5.96
N THR A 23 -30.74 -14.39 6.48
CA THR A 23 -29.67 -15.11 7.18
C THR A 23 -28.66 -15.68 6.18
N LEU A 24 -27.44 -15.17 6.21
CA LEU A 24 -26.27 -15.79 5.58
C LEU A 24 -25.67 -16.83 6.51
N SER A 25 -25.26 -17.97 5.95
CA SER A 25 -24.65 -19.09 6.66
C SER A 25 -23.62 -19.78 5.76
N ALA A 26 -22.85 -20.71 6.31
CA ALA A 26 -21.96 -21.59 5.55
C ALA A 26 -22.61 -22.24 4.31
N ASP A 27 -23.88 -22.60 4.40
CA ASP A 27 -24.64 -23.29 3.33
C ASP A 27 -25.22 -22.34 2.27
N THR A 28 -25.09 -21.02 2.43
CA THR A 28 -25.62 -20.03 1.48
C THR A 28 -24.79 -20.02 0.19
N PRO A 29 -25.31 -20.45 -0.98
CA PRO A 29 -24.50 -20.60 -2.18
C PRO A 29 -24.11 -19.26 -2.80
N TRP A 30 -22.87 -19.17 -3.25
CA TRP A 30 -22.37 -18.08 -4.08
C TRP A 30 -22.61 -18.41 -5.57
N ILE A 31 -23.09 -17.46 -6.35
CA ILE A 31 -23.27 -17.56 -7.80
C ILE A 31 -22.25 -16.63 -8.46
N VAL A 32 -21.26 -17.22 -9.11
CA VAL A 32 -20.10 -16.52 -9.69
C VAL A 32 -19.86 -17.01 -11.11
N SER A 33 -19.80 -16.11 -12.09
CA SER A 33 -19.57 -16.50 -13.49
C SER A 33 -18.28 -17.31 -13.65
N ALA A 34 -18.23 -18.21 -14.63
CA ALA A 34 -16.99 -18.88 -14.99
C ALA A 34 -16.03 -17.96 -15.77
N GLY A 35 -16.52 -16.83 -16.30
CA GLY A 35 -15.78 -15.89 -17.12
C GLY A 35 -15.12 -14.73 -16.40
N GLU A 36 -15.33 -14.57 -15.08
CA GLU A 36 -14.88 -13.40 -14.31
C GLU A 36 -13.39 -13.06 -14.54
N PRO A 37 -12.99 -11.78 -14.61
CA PRO A 37 -11.59 -11.38 -14.78
C PRO A 37 -10.69 -11.91 -13.65
N GLU A 38 -9.42 -12.20 -13.92
CA GLU A 38 -8.49 -12.77 -12.91
C GLU A 38 -8.44 -11.92 -11.62
N ALA A 39 -8.44 -10.60 -11.76
CA ALA A 39 -8.44 -9.67 -10.63
C ALA A 39 -9.69 -9.78 -9.75
N VAL A 40 -10.87 -10.01 -10.36
CA VAL A 40 -12.13 -10.27 -9.63
C VAL A 40 -12.07 -11.64 -8.95
N GLN A 41 -11.59 -12.67 -9.64
CA GLN A 41 -11.42 -14.02 -9.04
C GLN A 41 -10.53 -13.97 -7.80
N ARG A 42 -9.42 -13.23 -7.83
CA ARG A 42 -8.52 -13.04 -6.67
C ARG A 42 -9.20 -12.35 -5.50
N ALA A 43 -9.96 -11.29 -5.75
CA ALA A 43 -10.74 -10.64 -4.70
C ALA A 43 -11.78 -11.61 -4.10
N LEU A 44 -12.41 -12.46 -4.93
CA LEU A 44 -13.34 -13.49 -4.44
C LEU A 44 -12.64 -14.59 -3.62
N ASP A 45 -11.39 -14.96 -3.94
CA ASP A 45 -10.58 -15.87 -3.12
C ASP A 45 -10.26 -15.24 -1.74
N ASP A 46 -9.91 -13.95 -1.70
CA ASP A 46 -9.66 -13.21 -0.46
C ASP A 46 -10.94 -13.10 0.40
N VAL A 47 -12.09 -12.82 -0.22
CA VAL A 47 -13.41 -12.77 0.44
C VAL A 47 -13.89 -14.17 0.87
N ALA A 48 -13.49 -15.24 0.17
CA ALA A 48 -13.77 -16.61 0.58
C ALA A 48 -12.98 -17.00 1.85
N ALA A 49 -11.75 -16.50 2.00
CA ALA A 49 -10.99 -16.67 3.23
C ALA A 49 -11.63 -15.90 4.41
N ASP A 50 -12.16 -14.70 4.17
CA ASP A 50 -12.92 -13.94 5.16
C ASP A 50 -14.23 -14.62 5.56
N TRP A 51 -14.98 -15.13 4.58
CA TRP A 51 -16.17 -15.95 4.77
C TRP A 51 -15.88 -17.18 5.64
N TYR A 52 -14.76 -17.88 5.37
CA TYR A 52 -14.30 -19.00 6.20
C TYR A 52 -14.03 -18.58 7.65
N LYS A 53 -13.35 -17.45 7.90
CA LYS A 53 -13.08 -16.97 9.27
C LYS A 53 -14.36 -16.67 10.05
N VAL A 54 -15.36 -16.08 9.39
CA VAL A 54 -16.59 -15.60 10.03
C VAL A 54 -17.66 -16.68 10.14
N LEU A 55 -17.81 -17.56 9.15
CA LEU A 55 -18.88 -18.57 9.08
C LEU A 55 -18.37 -20.02 9.27
N GLY A 56 -17.06 -20.25 9.29
CA GLY A 56 -16.41 -21.50 9.68
C GLY A 56 -16.22 -22.55 8.57
N TYR A 57 -16.66 -22.26 7.35
CA TYR A 57 -16.59 -23.16 6.18
C TYR A 57 -16.31 -22.37 4.91
N ASP A 58 -15.69 -23.00 3.91
CA ASP A 58 -15.50 -22.42 2.59
C ASP A 58 -16.87 -22.21 1.89
N PRO A 59 -17.06 -21.13 1.10
CA PRO A 59 -18.33 -20.87 0.43
C PRO A 59 -18.64 -21.90 -0.66
N ILE A 60 -19.92 -22.27 -0.79
CA ILE A 60 -20.41 -23.14 -1.87
C ILE A 60 -20.52 -22.34 -3.16
N VAL A 61 -19.49 -22.35 -3.99
CA VAL A 61 -19.46 -21.61 -5.27
C VAL A 61 -20.10 -22.41 -6.41
N LEU A 62 -21.20 -21.88 -6.94
CA LEU A 62 -21.92 -22.35 -8.12
C LEU A 62 -21.64 -21.40 -9.30
N ARG A 63 -21.66 -21.95 -10.52
CA ARG A 63 -21.42 -21.17 -11.75
C ARG A 63 -22.67 -20.60 -12.40
N GLU A 64 -23.85 -21.09 -12.01
CA GLU A 64 -25.15 -20.64 -12.48
C GLU A 64 -26.17 -20.76 -11.32
N PRO A 65 -27.30 -20.02 -11.36
CA PRO A 65 -28.34 -20.12 -10.35
C PRO A 65 -28.94 -21.53 -10.28
N PRO A 66 -28.92 -22.21 -9.11
CA PRO A 66 -29.44 -23.57 -8.97
C PRO A 66 -30.98 -23.63 -9.13
N GLU A 67 -31.51 -24.57 -9.92
CA GLU A 67 -32.97 -24.68 -10.14
C GLU A 67 -33.75 -25.10 -8.89
N ASN A 68 -33.21 -26.06 -8.13
CA ASN A 68 -33.92 -26.73 -7.02
C ASN A 68 -33.66 -26.10 -5.64
N TRP A 69 -32.84 -25.04 -5.56
CA TRP A 69 -32.63 -24.30 -4.32
C TRP A 69 -33.72 -23.23 -4.15
N ARG A 70 -34.27 -23.14 -2.94
CA ARG A 70 -35.28 -22.14 -2.56
C ARG A 70 -34.82 -21.21 -1.43
N GLY A 71 -33.67 -21.51 -0.82
CA GLY A 71 -33.05 -20.67 0.19
C GLY A 71 -32.37 -19.44 -0.41
N PRO A 72 -31.69 -18.66 0.44
CA PRO A 72 -30.95 -17.48 0.01
C PRO A 72 -29.74 -17.83 -0.86
N VAL A 73 -29.30 -16.87 -1.68
CA VAL A 73 -28.10 -16.96 -2.54
C VAL A 73 -27.33 -15.64 -2.54
N VAL A 74 -26.03 -15.69 -2.82
CA VAL A 74 -25.17 -14.50 -2.98
C VAL A 74 -24.66 -14.43 -4.42
N TYR A 75 -24.95 -13.36 -5.14
CA TYR A 75 -24.48 -13.09 -6.49
C TYR A 75 -23.27 -12.16 -6.45
N LEU A 76 -22.12 -12.61 -6.97
CA LEU A 76 -20.86 -11.86 -6.93
C LEU A 76 -20.22 -11.78 -8.32
N GLY A 77 -19.49 -10.69 -8.57
CA GLY A 77 -18.65 -10.50 -9.75
C GLY A 77 -19.14 -9.39 -10.69
N LEU A 78 -18.78 -9.50 -11.96
CA LEU A 78 -19.04 -8.54 -13.03
C LEU A 78 -19.74 -9.18 -14.23
N ASP A 79 -19.33 -10.39 -14.61
CA ASP A 79 -19.67 -11.00 -15.91
C ASP A 79 -20.89 -11.93 -15.86
N GLY A 80 -21.45 -12.20 -14.69
CA GLY A 80 -22.68 -12.97 -14.53
C GLY A 80 -23.87 -12.32 -15.28
N PRO A 81 -24.52 -12.98 -16.26
CA PRO A 81 -25.58 -12.35 -17.06
C PRO A 81 -26.78 -11.88 -16.21
N TRP A 82 -27.10 -12.65 -15.15
CA TRP A 82 -28.10 -12.32 -14.13
C TRP A 82 -27.83 -11.00 -13.39
N LEU A 83 -26.57 -10.54 -13.28
CA LEU A 83 -26.24 -9.30 -12.58
C LEU A 83 -26.87 -8.07 -13.27
N LYS A 84 -27.07 -8.12 -14.59
CA LYS A 84 -27.72 -7.05 -15.37
C LYS A 84 -29.24 -6.99 -15.15
N ASP A 85 -29.85 -8.12 -14.81
CA ASP A 85 -31.26 -8.18 -14.42
C ASP A 85 -31.47 -7.84 -12.94
N LEU A 86 -30.47 -8.08 -12.10
CA LEU A 86 -30.47 -7.72 -10.67
C LEU A 86 -30.08 -6.25 -10.43
N VAL A 87 -29.28 -5.65 -11.33
CA VAL A 87 -28.85 -4.25 -11.30
C VAL A 87 -29.06 -3.62 -12.68
N LYS A 88 -30.20 -2.93 -12.82
CA LYS A 88 -30.68 -2.36 -14.10
C LYS A 88 -30.36 -0.88 -14.23
N GLU A 89 -30.07 -0.23 -13.11
CA GLU A 89 -29.86 1.21 -13.02
C GLU A 89 -28.48 1.59 -13.59
N PRO A 90 -28.38 2.72 -14.31
CA PRO A 90 -27.11 3.15 -14.88
C PRO A 90 -26.10 3.50 -13.77
N TRP A 91 -24.83 3.15 -14.03
CA TRP A 91 -23.70 3.54 -13.21
C TRP A 91 -23.45 5.06 -13.32
N ALA A 92 -23.05 5.68 -12.20
CA ALA A 92 -22.77 7.12 -12.17
C ALA A 92 -21.37 7.49 -12.71
N GLY A 93 -20.49 6.49 -12.86
CA GLY A 93 -19.13 6.64 -13.36
C GLY A 93 -18.36 5.32 -13.27
N ALA A 94 -17.04 5.40 -13.48
CA ALA A 94 -16.12 4.30 -13.22
C ALA A 94 -16.02 3.99 -11.71
N GLU A 95 -15.63 2.77 -11.40
CA GLU A 95 -15.42 2.25 -10.03
C GLU A 95 -16.64 2.36 -9.09
N CYS A 96 -17.83 2.66 -9.63
CA CYS A 96 -19.09 2.55 -8.90
C CYS A 96 -19.43 1.09 -8.59
N PHE A 97 -20.07 0.84 -7.46
CA PHE A 97 -20.53 -0.50 -7.07
C PHE A 97 -21.74 -0.48 -6.13
N VAL A 98 -22.39 -1.64 -5.98
CA VAL A 98 -23.51 -1.87 -5.06
C VAL A 98 -23.30 -3.13 -4.22
N VAL A 99 -23.88 -3.14 -3.03
CA VAL A 99 -24.15 -4.33 -2.22
C VAL A 99 -25.59 -4.22 -1.74
N ARG A 100 -26.50 -5.05 -2.27
CA ARG A 100 -27.94 -4.94 -1.99
C ARG A 100 -28.68 -6.28 -1.98
N VAL A 101 -29.83 -6.32 -1.32
CA VAL A 101 -30.75 -7.46 -1.36
C VAL A 101 -31.82 -7.23 -2.42
N GLU A 102 -32.08 -8.27 -3.21
CA GLU A 102 -33.02 -8.29 -4.34
C GLU A 102 -33.83 -9.59 -4.37
N LYS A 103 -34.79 -9.69 -5.30
CA LYS A 103 -35.40 -10.97 -5.68
C LYS A 103 -34.91 -11.40 -7.06
N ASP A 104 -34.36 -12.61 -7.15
CA ASP A 104 -33.86 -13.14 -8.43
C ASP A 104 -34.99 -13.63 -9.37
N ALA A 105 -34.62 -14.08 -10.57
CA ALA A 105 -35.58 -14.57 -11.57
C ALA A 105 -36.43 -15.78 -11.12
N ALA A 106 -36.02 -16.49 -10.06
CA ALA A 106 -36.78 -17.59 -9.46
C ALA A 106 -37.56 -17.16 -8.19
N GLY A 107 -37.53 -15.87 -7.84
CA GLY A 107 -38.19 -15.28 -6.67
C GLY A 107 -37.44 -15.47 -5.35
N ARG A 108 -36.17 -15.90 -5.36
CA ARG A 108 -35.37 -16.07 -4.14
C ARG A 108 -34.86 -14.73 -3.61
N THR A 109 -34.76 -14.60 -2.29
CA THR A 109 -33.96 -13.52 -1.68
C THR A 109 -32.50 -13.70 -2.06
N ALA A 110 -31.92 -12.67 -2.65
CA ALA A 110 -30.60 -12.68 -3.25
C ALA A 110 -29.79 -11.50 -2.73
N LEU A 111 -28.65 -11.74 -2.08
CA LEU A 111 -27.65 -10.69 -1.88
C LEU A 111 -26.87 -10.52 -3.19
N VAL A 112 -26.65 -9.28 -3.62
CA VAL A 112 -25.98 -8.96 -4.89
C VAL A 112 -24.86 -7.97 -4.61
N ALA A 113 -23.63 -8.33 -4.98
CA ALA A 113 -22.48 -7.44 -4.94
C ALA A 113 -21.80 -7.41 -6.33
N THR A 114 -21.86 -6.25 -6.98
CA THR A 114 -21.33 -6.04 -8.34
C THR A 114 -21.00 -4.57 -8.59
N GLY A 115 -20.30 -4.27 -9.69
CA GLY A 115 -19.85 -2.93 -10.03
C GLY A 115 -19.89 -2.59 -11.51
N SER A 116 -19.54 -1.34 -11.78
CA SER A 116 -19.51 -0.74 -13.13
C SER A 116 -18.38 -1.25 -14.03
N ASP A 117 -17.30 -1.73 -13.43
CA ASP A 117 -16.10 -2.25 -14.07
C ASP A 117 -15.39 -3.26 -13.15
N VAL A 118 -14.21 -3.74 -13.59
CA VAL A 118 -13.37 -4.71 -12.87
C VAL A 118 -13.09 -4.27 -11.43
N ARG A 119 -12.74 -2.99 -11.21
CA ARG A 119 -12.40 -2.49 -9.88
C ARG A 119 -13.65 -2.22 -9.05
N GLY A 120 -14.73 -1.75 -9.65
CA GLY A 120 -16.05 -1.71 -9.01
C GLY A 120 -16.47 -3.08 -8.47
N ALA A 121 -16.34 -4.15 -9.25
CA ALA A 121 -16.68 -5.50 -8.79
C ALA A 121 -15.76 -6.01 -7.66
N ILE A 122 -14.46 -5.69 -7.71
CA ILE A 122 -13.52 -5.97 -6.62
C ILE A 122 -13.92 -5.23 -5.33
N TYR A 123 -14.25 -3.94 -5.41
CA TYR A 123 -14.69 -3.18 -4.25
C TYR A 123 -16.05 -3.64 -3.72
N ALA A 124 -16.96 -4.12 -4.57
CA ALA A 124 -18.21 -4.75 -4.15
C ALA A 124 -17.95 -6.01 -3.29
N ALA A 125 -17.00 -6.85 -3.71
CA ALA A 125 -16.60 -8.05 -2.99
C ALA A 125 -15.97 -7.71 -1.62
N TYR A 126 -15.08 -6.71 -1.56
CA TYR A 126 -14.53 -6.25 -0.28
C TYR A 126 -15.55 -5.53 0.60
N ALA A 127 -16.52 -4.81 0.03
CA ALA A 127 -17.61 -4.20 0.79
C ALA A 127 -18.55 -5.25 1.41
N LEU A 128 -18.73 -6.43 0.79
CA LEU A 128 -19.39 -7.56 1.45
C LEU A 128 -18.60 -7.99 2.71
N SER A 129 -17.27 -8.00 2.64
CA SER A 129 -16.42 -8.35 3.78
C SER A 129 -16.45 -7.29 4.89
N GLU A 130 -16.35 -6.02 4.53
CA GLU A 130 -16.36 -4.88 5.44
C GLU A 130 -17.74 -4.71 6.10
N GLU A 131 -18.79 -4.51 5.30
CA GLU A 131 -20.11 -4.08 5.76
C GLU A 131 -20.96 -5.22 6.34
N LEU A 132 -20.80 -6.47 5.84
CA LEU A 132 -21.64 -7.61 6.26
C LEU A 132 -20.88 -8.61 7.13
N LEU A 133 -19.71 -9.07 6.68
CA LEU A 133 -18.89 -9.99 7.48
C LEU A 133 -18.21 -9.28 8.67
N GLY A 134 -18.00 -7.96 8.60
CA GLY A 134 -17.38 -7.17 9.66
C GLY A 134 -15.86 -7.31 9.71
N VAL A 135 -15.22 -7.52 8.56
CA VAL A 135 -13.77 -7.64 8.43
C VAL A 135 -13.15 -6.26 8.22
N ASP A 136 -12.31 -5.81 9.15
CA ASP A 136 -11.60 -4.53 9.02
C ASP A 136 -10.62 -4.59 7.82
N PRO A 137 -10.61 -3.61 6.90
CA PRO A 137 -9.61 -3.50 5.82
C PRO A 137 -8.14 -3.65 6.28
N TRP A 138 -7.86 -3.29 7.53
CA TRP A 138 -6.54 -3.34 8.16
C TRP A 138 -6.28 -4.57 9.03
N TYR A 139 -7.16 -5.58 9.09
CA TYR A 139 -7.07 -6.70 10.06
C TYR A 139 -5.65 -7.31 10.20
N PHE A 140 -4.97 -7.52 9.08
CA PHE A 140 -3.61 -8.08 9.01
C PHE A 140 -2.52 -7.12 9.54
N TRP A 141 -2.75 -5.81 9.47
CA TRP A 141 -1.82 -4.76 9.87
C TRP A 141 -2.07 -4.20 11.28
N THR A 142 -3.26 -4.42 11.84
CA THR A 142 -3.61 -4.07 13.23
C THR A 142 -3.73 -5.30 14.15
N ASP A 143 -3.46 -6.51 13.64
CA ASP A 143 -3.60 -7.80 14.34
C ASP A 143 -5.05 -8.06 14.83
N HIS A 144 -6.03 -7.48 14.14
CA HIS A 144 -7.45 -7.49 14.49
C HIS A 144 -8.25 -8.46 13.59
N GLU A 145 -7.94 -9.76 13.68
CA GLU A 145 -8.67 -10.81 12.94
C GLU A 145 -10.18 -10.79 13.23
N PRO A 146 -11.04 -11.03 12.22
CA PRO A 146 -12.49 -10.97 12.37
C PRO A 146 -13.02 -12.10 13.28
N ALA A 147 -14.06 -11.80 14.04
CA ALA A 147 -14.69 -12.75 14.94
C ALA A 147 -15.54 -13.79 14.18
N PHE A 148 -15.45 -15.06 14.60
CA PHE A 148 -16.39 -16.10 14.18
C PHE A 148 -17.81 -15.79 14.69
N LYS A 149 -18.78 -15.87 13.79
CA LYS A 149 -20.22 -15.62 14.03
C LYS A 149 -21.11 -16.83 13.72
N GLY A 150 -20.72 -17.66 12.74
CA GLY A 150 -21.48 -18.84 12.30
C GLY A 150 -22.68 -18.51 11.39
N THR A 151 -23.41 -17.43 11.66
CA THR A 151 -24.37 -16.78 10.75
C THR A 151 -24.18 -15.28 10.74
N VAL A 152 -24.71 -14.61 9.70
CA VAL A 152 -24.81 -13.15 9.61
C VAL A 152 -26.21 -12.79 9.13
N GLU A 153 -26.93 -11.97 9.90
CA GLU A 153 -28.22 -11.44 9.48
C GLU A 153 -28.02 -10.18 8.62
N VAL A 154 -28.72 -10.12 7.48
CA VAL A 154 -28.70 -9.00 6.55
C VAL A 154 -30.14 -8.46 6.39
N PRO A 155 -30.42 -7.16 6.51
CA PRO A 155 -31.77 -6.63 6.32
C PRO A 155 -32.29 -6.88 4.88
N GLU A 156 -33.56 -7.25 4.70
CA GLU A 156 -34.13 -7.46 3.35
C GLU A 156 -34.18 -6.18 2.50
N GLU A 157 -34.17 -5.00 3.13
CA GLU A 157 -34.12 -3.68 2.49
C GLU A 157 -32.70 -3.11 2.32
N LEU A 158 -31.65 -3.89 2.60
CA LEU A 158 -30.26 -3.45 2.41
C LEU A 158 -30.02 -2.99 0.97
N SER A 159 -29.63 -1.73 0.78
CA SER A 159 -29.23 -1.19 -0.52
C SER A 159 -28.10 -0.18 -0.35
N LEU A 160 -26.86 -0.67 -0.41
CA LEU A 160 -25.67 0.16 -0.37
C LEU A 160 -25.19 0.44 -1.80
N ARG A 161 -24.92 1.72 -2.11
CA ARG A 161 -24.38 2.17 -3.39
C ARG A 161 -23.22 3.12 -3.16
N PHE A 162 -22.12 2.88 -3.86
CA PHE A 162 -20.85 3.57 -3.65
C PHE A 162 -20.29 4.11 -4.97
N GLY A 163 -19.52 5.20 -4.86
CA GLY A 163 -18.84 5.87 -5.98
C GLY A 163 -19.73 6.81 -6.81
N PRO A 164 -19.15 7.53 -7.79
CA PRO A 164 -17.75 7.44 -8.22
C PRO A 164 -16.77 8.01 -7.17
N PRO A 165 -15.49 7.61 -7.21
CA PRO A 165 -14.49 8.11 -6.27
C PRO A 165 -14.17 9.60 -6.47
N THR A 166 -13.70 10.24 -5.41
CA THR A 166 -13.27 11.66 -5.44
C THR A 166 -11.97 11.84 -6.22
N PHE A 167 -10.97 10.98 -5.94
CA PHE A 167 -9.72 10.92 -6.70
C PHE A 167 -9.72 9.76 -7.70
N GLU A 168 -9.39 10.08 -8.94
CA GLU A 168 -9.42 9.17 -10.09
C GLU A 168 -8.39 8.05 -9.95
N TYR A 169 -7.12 8.40 -9.73
CA TYR A 169 -6.08 7.45 -9.32
C TYR A 169 -5.68 7.71 -7.88
N ARG A 170 -5.69 6.66 -7.06
CA ARG A 170 -5.34 6.68 -5.63
C ARG A 170 -4.58 5.40 -5.29
N GLY A 171 -3.37 5.55 -4.79
CA GLY A 171 -2.48 4.42 -4.62
C GLY A 171 -1.43 4.58 -3.54
N TRP A 172 -0.71 3.50 -3.30
CA TRP A 172 0.36 3.41 -2.31
C TRP A 172 1.73 3.37 -2.99
N PHE A 173 2.71 4.01 -2.36
CA PHE A 173 4.13 3.82 -2.65
C PHE A 173 4.78 3.09 -1.47
N ILE A 174 5.20 1.85 -1.74
CA ILE A 174 6.05 1.11 -0.80
C ILE A 174 7.49 1.57 -1.05
N ASN A 175 8.04 2.23 -0.05
CA ASN A 175 9.31 2.95 -0.09
C ASN A 175 10.07 2.71 1.22
N ASP A 176 11.37 3.03 1.27
CA ASP A 176 12.21 2.87 2.47
C ASP A 176 12.11 1.45 3.09
N GLU A 177 11.81 0.44 2.26
CA GLU A 177 11.32 -0.89 2.63
C GLU A 177 12.39 -1.84 3.25
N ASP A 178 13.37 -1.24 3.93
CA ASP A 178 14.47 -1.90 4.62
C ASP A 178 13.96 -2.89 5.68
N LEU A 179 12.86 -2.57 6.39
CA LEU A 179 12.32 -3.46 7.43
C LEU A 179 11.64 -4.68 6.79
N PHE A 180 10.84 -4.52 5.73
CA PHE A 180 10.31 -5.65 4.98
C PHE A 180 11.43 -6.54 4.40
N SER A 181 12.47 -5.95 3.81
CA SER A 181 13.59 -6.71 3.23
C SER A 181 14.29 -7.62 4.25
N ALA A 182 14.29 -7.24 5.53
CA ALA A 182 14.84 -8.01 6.64
C ALA A 182 13.83 -8.97 7.29
N PHE A 183 12.54 -8.60 7.33
CA PHE A 183 11.47 -9.35 7.99
C PHE A 183 10.92 -10.50 7.15
N CYS A 184 10.61 -10.21 5.88
CA CYS A 184 10.03 -11.16 4.91
C CYS A 184 10.86 -11.19 3.62
N PRO A 185 12.16 -11.55 3.67
CA PRO A 185 13.05 -11.53 2.50
C PRO A 185 12.51 -12.41 1.37
N ASP A 186 12.65 -11.96 0.12
CA ASP A 186 12.30 -12.77 -1.04
C ASP A 186 13.20 -14.03 -1.11
N PRO A 187 12.64 -15.25 -1.07
CA PRO A 187 13.42 -16.48 -1.20
C PRO A 187 14.13 -16.61 -2.56
N MET A 188 13.61 -15.98 -3.61
CA MET A 188 14.20 -16.00 -4.97
C MET A 188 15.14 -14.81 -5.22
N ARG A 189 14.97 -13.71 -4.47
CA ARG A 189 15.71 -12.44 -4.59
C ARG A 189 15.54 -11.75 -5.95
N GLU A 190 14.35 -11.90 -6.51
CA GLU A 190 13.90 -11.23 -7.74
C GLU A 190 13.15 -9.93 -7.41
N ASN A 191 12.70 -9.77 -6.17
CA ASN A 191 11.99 -8.60 -5.63
C ASN A 191 12.68 -8.14 -4.32
N VAL A 192 12.31 -6.98 -3.79
CA VAL A 192 12.91 -6.43 -2.56
C VAL A 192 12.55 -7.27 -1.32
N PHE A 193 11.31 -7.73 -1.25
CA PHE A 193 10.79 -8.63 -0.22
C PHE A 193 9.79 -9.63 -0.83
N SER A 194 9.29 -10.57 -0.03
CA SER A 194 8.51 -11.71 -0.50
C SER A 194 7.22 -11.30 -1.23
N LEU A 195 6.90 -12.02 -2.31
CA LEU A 195 5.65 -11.82 -3.06
C LEU A 195 4.39 -12.07 -2.20
N GLU A 196 4.47 -12.90 -1.15
CA GLU A 196 3.38 -13.10 -0.19
C GLU A 196 3.05 -11.82 0.58
N MET A 197 4.07 -11.05 1.00
CA MET A 197 3.85 -9.75 1.65
C MET A 197 3.35 -8.70 0.65
N TYR A 198 3.84 -8.71 -0.60
CA TYR A 198 3.28 -7.89 -1.66
C TYR A 198 1.79 -8.17 -1.91
N ASP A 199 1.41 -9.45 -1.91
CA ASP A 199 0.02 -9.87 -2.08
C ASP A 199 -0.88 -9.27 -0.99
N ARG A 200 -0.43 -9.29 0.28
CA ARG A 200 -1.12 -8.65 1.42
C ARG A 200 -1.19 -7.13 1.32
N ILE A 201 -0.13 -6.47 0.86
CA ILE A 201 -0.13 -5.03 0.62
C ILE A 201 -1.18 -4.68 -0.43
N PHE A 202 -1.19 -5.38 -1.57
CA PHE A 202 -2.12 -5.11 -2.67
C PHE A 202 -3.57 -5.49 -2.33
N GLU A 203 -3.80 -6.54 -1.54
CA GLU A 203 -5.09 -6.83 -0.90
C GLU A 203 -5.58 -5.62 -0.08
N THR A 204 -4.75 -5.08 0.81
CA THR A 204 -5.13 -3.92 1.64
C THR A 204 -5.34 -2.65 0.83
N VAL A 205 -4.54 -2.39 -0.22
CA VAL A 205 -4.80 -1.28 -1.15
C VAL A 205 -6.22 -1.38 -1.70
N LEU A 206 -6.62 -2.54 -2.23
CA LEU A 206 -7.95 -2.74 -2.82
C LEU A 206 -9.08 -2.74 -1.77
N ARG A 207 -8.86 -3.25 -0.55
CA ARG A 207 -9.82 -3.16 0.57
C ARG A 207 -10.09 -1.71 0.98
N LEU A 208 -9.05 -0.88 1.00
CA LEU A 208 -9.14 0.58 1.15
C LEU A 208 -9.52 1.29 -0.16
N ARG A 209 -10.04 0.52 -1.11
CA ARG A 209 -10.59 0.93 -2.39
C ARG A 209 -9.55 1.65 -3.28
N GLY A 210 -8.26 1.54 -3.03
CA GLY A 210 -7.19 2.07 -3.88
C GLY A 210 -7.07 1.30 -5.20
N ASN A 211 -6.60 1.97 -6.27
CA ASN A 211 -6.53 1.42 -7.63
C ASN A 211 -5.13 1.42 -8.26
N MET A 212 -4.09 1.85 -7.53
CA MET A 212 -2.75 2.04 -8.08
C MET A 212 -1.67 1.65 -7.06
N ALA A 213 -0.50 1.21 -7.53
CA ALA A 213 0.67 0.98 -6.68
C ALA A 213 2.00 1.36 -7.34
N VAL A 214 2.95 1.82 -6.52
CA VAL A 214 4.39 1.84 -6.81
C VAL A 214 5.02 0.77 -5.89
N PRO A 215 5.41 -0.42 -6.40
CA PRO A 215 5.78 -1.55 -5.54
C PRO A 215 7.10 -1.46 -4.76
N ALA A 216 8.07 -0.64 -5.18
CA ALA A 216 9.36 -0.55 -4.49
C ALA A 216 10.07 0.77 -4.81
N THR A 217 11.02 1.18 -3.96
CA THR A 217 11.82 2.40 -4.17
C THR A 217 12.60 2.35 -5.49
N PHE A 218 13.08 1.16 -5.86
CA PHE A 218 13.98 0.93 -7.00
C PHE A 218 13.62 -0.35 -7.79
N ALA A 219 12.35 -0.51 -8.19
CA ALA A 219 11.90 -1.68 -8.96
C ALA A 219 12.55 -1.74 -10.36
N PHE A 220 12.78 -2.93 -10.91
CA PHE A 220 12.92 -3.11 -12.37
C PHE A 220 11.55 -3.32 -13.04
N PRO A 221 11.39 -2.92 -14.34
CA PRO A 221 10.15 -3.13 -15.09
C PRO A 221 9.57 -4.54 -15.03
N ASP A 222 10.43 -5.55 -15.00
CA ASP A 222 10.12 -6.98 -15.09
C ASP A 222 10.06 -7.72 -13.73
N GLU A 223 10.12 -6.99 -12.61
CA GLU A 223 9.93 -7.59 -11.28
C GLU A 223 8.52 -8.20 -11.12
N GLN A 224 8.46 -9.35 -10.45
CA GLN A 224 7.21 -10.07 -10.24
C GLN A 224 6.24 -9.32 -9.32
N SER A 225 6.74 -8.40 -8.48
CA SER A 225 5.95 -7.44 -7.70
C SER A 225 5.04 -6.57 -8.59
N GLN A 226 5.53 -6.11 -9.74
CA GLN A 226 4.74 -5.35 -10.72
C GLN A 226 3.70 -6.23 -11.41
N VAL A 227 4.10 -7.43 -11.84
CA VAL A 227 3.19 -8.41 -12.46
C VAL A 227 2.06 -8.79 -11.49
N LEU A 228 2.36 -8.92 -10.20
CA LEU A 228 1.39 -9.25 -9.15
C LEU A 228 0.38 -8.11 -8.92
N ALA A 229 0.84 -6.85 -8.84
CA ALA A 229 -0.02 -5.68 -8.73
C ALA A 229 -1.02 -5.61 -9.91
N ALA A 230 -0.51 -5.73 -11.14
CA ALA A 230 -1.33 -5.71 -12.34
C ALA A 230 -2.37 -6.86 -12.38
N ARG A 231 -1.99 -8.08 -11.97
CA ARG A 231 -2.90 -9.24 -11.90
C ARG A 231 -3.95 -9.13 -10.79
N ARG A 232 -3.70 -8.32 -9.75
CA ARG A 232 -4.71 -7.92 -8.75
C ARG A 232 -5.61 -6.75 -9.22
N GLY A 233 -5.39 -6.19 -10.41
CA GLY A 233 -6.21 -5.12 -10.97
C GLY A 233 -5.77 -3.69 -10.61
N LEU A 234 -4.58 -3.54 -10.03
CA LEU A 234 -3.97 -2.24 -9.74
C LEU A 234 -3.21 -1.71 -10.96
N ALA A 235 -3.41 -0.43 -11.27
CA ALA A 235 -2.58 0.30 -12.22
C ALA A 235 -1.16 0.46 -11.67
N LEU A 236 -0.15 0.30 -12.53
CA LEU A 236 1.25 0.50 -12.18
C LEU A 236 1.60 1.99 -12.22
N ASN A 237 2.29 2.49 -11.21
CA ASN A 237 2.94 3.80 -11.24
C ASN A 237 4.43 3.66 -10.91
N MET A 238 5.22 4.66 -11.27
CA MET A 238 6.67 4.66 -11.06
C MET A 238 7.09 5.80 -10.14
N HIS A 239 8.01 5.51 -9.23
CA HIS A 239 8.70 6.50 -8.40
C HIS A 239 9.34 7.61 -9.28
N HIS A 240 9.37 8.86 -8.80
CA HIS A 240 9.77 10.04 -9.59
C HIS A 240 11.22 10.04 -10.12
N ILE A 241 12.09 9.16 -9.64
CA ILE A 241 13.44 8.93 -10.19
C ILE A 241 13.48 7.81 -11.25
N GLN A 242 12.41 7.02 -11.32
CA GLN A 242 12.24 5.86 -12.19
C GLN A 242 11.34 6.21 -13.38
N VAL A 243 11.63 7.36 -14.00
CA VAL A 243 10.83 7.90 -15.11
C VAL A 243 10.70 6.85 -16.22
N VAL A 244 9.47 6.69 -16.71
CA VAL A 244 9.01 5.63 -17.63
C VAL A 244 9.38 4.19 -17.24
N GLY A 245 9.66 3.93 -15.96
CA GLY A 245 10.05 2.62 -15.42
C GLY A 245 11.57 2.38 -15.37
N LEU A 246 12.42 3.34 -15.75
CA LEU A 246 13.86 3.10 -15.83
C LEU A 246 14.52 3.05 -14.45
N ASN A 247 15.16 1.92 -14.12
CA ASN A 247 15.95 1.79 -12.89
C ASN A 247 17.29 2.54 -13.00
N THR A 248 17.37 3.71 -12.37
CA THR A 248 18.58 4.56 -12.36
C THR A 248 19.53 4.26 -11.19
N TYR A 249 19.10 3.49 -10.19
CA TYR A 249 19.90 3.16 -9.00
C TYR A 249 20.94 2.08 -9.27
N ARG A 250 20.61 1.08 -10.10
CA ARG A 250 21.56 0.05 -10.55
C ARG A 250 22.18 0.35 -11.93
N TRP A 251 22.25 1.62 -12.32
CA TRP A 251 22.84 2.02 -13.59
C TRP A 251 24.32 1.57 -13.70
N PRO A 252 24.74 0.95 -14.81
CA PRO A 252 26.11 0.45 -14.95
C PRO A 252 27.16 1.56 -14.79
N ALA A 253 28.25 1.26 -14.07
CA ALA A 253 29.27 2.25 -13.73
C ALA A 253 30.10 2.75 -14.93
N ASP A 254 30.14 1.96 -16.00
CA ASP A 254 30.85 2.18 -17.26
C ASP A 254 29.97 2.76 -18.38
N VAL A 255 28.65 2.84 -18.18
CA VAL A 255 27.71 3.46 -19.14
C VAL A 255 27.45 4.91 -18.71
N PRO A 256 27.66 5.91 -19.59
CA PRO A 256 27.39 7.30 -19.24
C PRO A 256 25.90 7.53 -19.00
N TYR A 257 25.58 8.41 -18.06
CA TYR A 257 24.21 8.82 -17.74
C TYR A 257 24.09 10.32 -17.99
N SER A 258 23.70 10.68 -19.20
CA SER A 258 23.43 12.06 -19.60
C SER A 258 22.49 12.06 -20.80
N TYR A 259 21.33 12.68 -20.65
CA TYR A 259 20.42 12.95 -21.77
C TYR A 259 20.88 14.15 -22.62
N GLN A 260 21.88 14.92 -22.14
CA GLN A 260 22.46 16.04 -22.88
C GLN A 260 23.60 15.59 -23.82
N GLU A 261 24.44 14.66 -23.38
CA GLU A 261 25.59 14.16 -24.16
C GLU A 261 25.28 12.85 -24.90
N TYR A 262 24.45 11.96 -24.33
CA TYR A 262 24.14 10.63 -24.88
C TYR A 262 22.62 10.36 -24.93
N PRO A 263 21.82 11.24 -25.56
CA PRO A 263 20.36 11.11 -25.61
C PRO A 263 19.90 9.75 -26.15
N GLU A 264 20.63 9.17 -27.10
CA GLU A 264 20.32 7.87 -27.72
C GLU A 264 20.39 6.69 -26.75
N ILE A 265 21.23 6.74 -25.71
CA ILE A 265 21.30 5.70 -24.68
C ILE A 265 20.02 5.76 -23.85
N LEU A 266 19.70 6.93 -23.30
CA LEU A 266 18.55 7.14 -22.42
C LEU A 266 17.24 6.87 -23.17
N THR A 267 17.09 7.40 -24.39
CA THR A 267 15.95 7.13 -25.29
C THR A 267 15.75 5.63 -25.54
N ARG A 268 16.84 4.87 -25.77
CA ARG A 268 16.74 3.42 -26.00
C ARG A 268 16.29 2.66 -24.75
N GLU A 269 16.84 2.98 -23.58
CA GLU A 269 16.44 2.30 -22.34
C GLU A 269 15.02 2.70 -21.91
N TRP A 270 14.61 3.96 -22.10
CA TRP A 270 13.23 4.42 -21.95
C TRP A 270 12.27 3.66 -22.87
N GLN A 271 12.59 3.54 -24.16
CA GLN A 271 11.74 2.80 -25.10
C GLN A 271 11.60 1.32 -24.71
N ARG A 272 12.65 0.67 -24.16
CA ARG A 272 12.57 -0.70 -23.65
C ARG A 272 11.62 -0.83 -22.45
N CYS A 273 11.68 0.10 -21.50
CA CYS A 273 10.76 0.12 -20.37
C CYS A 273 9.31 0.35 -20.84
N VAL A 274 9.09 1.28 -21.79
CA VAL A 274 7.78 1.52 -22.40
C VAL A 274 7.27 0.28 -23.14
N ASP A 275 8.12 -0.36 -23.95
CA ASP A 275 7.78 -1.59 -24.68
C ASP A 275 7.34 -2.72 -23.75
N PHE A 276 8.02 -2.92 -22.62
CA PHE A 276 7.65 -3.95 -21.64
C PHE A 276 6.40 -3.57 -20.84
N LEU A 277 6.37 -2.39 -20.22
CA LEU A 277 5.30 -2.03 -19.28
C LEU A 277 3.97 -1.74 -19.99
N SER A 278 3.97 -1.38 -21.28
CA SER A 278 2.74 -1.12 -22.06
C SER A 278 1.77 -2.30 -22.20
N GLN A 279 2.14 -3.51 -21.74
CA GLN A 279 1.24 -4.65 -21.61
C GLN A 279 0.27 -4.54 -20.41
N PHE A 280 0.53 -3.61 -19.47
CA PHE A 280 -0.26 -3.38 -18.27
C PHE A 280 -1.00 -2.02 -18.32
N GLU A 281 -1.96 -1.84 -17.42
CA GLU A 281 -2.50 -0.51 -17.11
C GLU A 281 -1.44 0.30 -16.33
N ASN A 282 -1.12 1.50 -16.80
CA ASN A 282 -0.07 2.33 -16.23
C ASN A 282 -0.54 3.78 -16.05
N VAL A 283 -0.17 4.35 -14.91
CA VAL A 283 -0.04 5.79 -14.71
C VAL A 283 1.43 6.14 -14.90
N TRP A 284 1.80 6.63 -16.08
CA TRP A 284 3.21 6.83 -16.43
C TRP A 284 3.81 8.05 -15.75
N THR A 285 4.92 7.88 -15.04
CA THR A 285 5.71 9.02 -14.52
C THR A 285 6.75 9.46 -15.54
N VAL A 286 6.69 10.72 -15.99
CA VAL A 286 7.68 11.35 -16.87
C VAL A 286 8.47 12.43 -16.13
N GLY A 287 9.69 12.72 -16.60
CA GLY A 287 10.62 13.66 -15.97
C GLY A 287 12.08 13.41 -16.33
N TYR A 288 13.00 14.10 -15.67
CA TYR A 288 14.43 13.79 -15.73
C TYR A 288 15.13 14.18 -14.42
N ARG A 289 15.79 13.20 -13.78
CA ARG A 289 16.57 13.34 -12.55
C ARG A 289 17.91 12.60 -12.68
N GLY A 290 18.85 12.92 -11.80
CA GLY A 290 20.17 12.27 -11.73
C GLY A 290 20.13 10.91 -11.05
N LYS A 291 21.26 10.20 -11.07
CA LYS A 291 21.37 8.86 -10.47
C LYS A 291 21.27 8.91 -8.95
N HIS A 292 20.50 7.99 -8.35
CA HIS A 292 20.32 7.87 -6.88
C HIS A 292 19.63 9.09 -6.23
N ASP A 293 18.48 9.51 -6.79
CA ASP A 293 17.67 10.66 -6.35
C ASP A 293 18.41 11.99 -6.12
N ARG A 294 19.36 12.31 -7.01
CA ARG A 294 20.04 13.61 -7.01
C ARG A 294 19.60 14.47 -8.19
N PRO A 295 19.77 15.80 -8.13
CA PRO A 295 19.59 16.66 -9.28
C PRO A 295 20.53 16.24 -10.43
N PHE A 296 19.99 16.17 -11.66
CA PHE A 296 20.74 15.59 -12.78
C PHE A 296 22.02 16.38 -13.14
N TRP A 297 22.13 17.67 -12.78
CA TRP A 297 23.35 18.46 -13.00
C TRP A 297 24.53 18.07 -12.09
N VAL A 298 24.37 17.07 -11.21
CA VAL A 298 25.50 16.37 -10.59
C VAL A 298 26.13 15.35 -11.56
N ASP A 299 25.33 14.82 -12.49
CA ASP A 299 25.77 14.01 -13.63
C ASP A 299 26.13 14.92 -14.84
N ASP A 300 25.39 16.01 -15.06
CA ASP A 300 25.51 16.98 -16.15
C ASP A 300 25.96 18.40 -15.66
N PRO A 301 27.20 18.59 -15.15
CA PRO A 301 27.62 19.85 -14.52
C PRO A 301 27.75 21.05 -15.48
N SER A 302 27.74 20.82 -16.79
CA SER A 302 27.74 21.87 -17.83
C SER A 302 26.41 22.64 -17.93
N LEU A 303 25.34 22.09 -17.34
CA LEU A 303 24.02 22.72 -17.25
C LEU A 303 23.96 23.51 -15.95
N ASP A 304 24.60 24.68 -16.00
CA ASP A 304 24.90 25.57 -14.86
C ASP A 304 23.77 26.57 -14.50
N SER A 305 22.84 26.84 -15.42
CA SER A 305 21.73 27.79 -15.22
C SER A 305 20.35 27.13 -15.06
N PRO A 306 19.39 27.74 -14.34
CA PRO A 306 18.02 27.25 -14.22
C PRO A 306 17.31 27.05 -15.56
N GLU A 307 17.51 27.95 -16.53
CA GLU A 307 16.90 27.91 -17.86
C GLU A 307 17.42 26.70 -18.66
N LYS A 308 18.75 26.50 -18.68
CA LYS A 308 19.39 25.34 -19.31
C LYS A 308 18.86 24.04 -18.70
N ARG A 309 18.67 24.01 -17.37
CA ARG A 309 18.22 22.83 -16.64
C ARG A 309 16.77 22.49 -16.94
N GLY A 310 15.89 23.48 -16.84
CA GLY A 310 14.47 23.32 -17.15
C GLY A 310 14.27 22.90 -18.61
N ALA A 311 14.99 23.52 -19.55
CA ALA A 311 14.92 23.15 -20.97
C ALA A 311 15.31 21.69 -21.26
N LEU A 312 16.30 21.12 -20.54
CA LEU A 312 16.61 19.69 -20.70
C LEU A 312 15.47 18.80 -20.14
N ILE A 313 14.91 19.14 -18.97
CA ILE A 313 13.77 18.42 -18.40
C ILE A 313 12.58 18.46 -19.36
N SER A 314 12.23 19.62 -19.91
CA SER A 314 11.15 19.77 -20.90
C SER A 314 11.35 18.87 -22.12
N ARG A 315 12.58 18.82 -22.68
CA ARG A 315 12.90 17.94 -23.83
C ARG A 315 12.84 16.45 -23.47
N ALA A 316 13.19 16.07 -22.24
CA ALA A 316 13.09 14.68 -21.79
C ALA A 316 11.62 14.25 -21.63
N ILE A 317 10.81 15.09 -20.96
CA ILE A 317 9.37 14.87 -20.80
C ILE A 317 8.68 14.74 -22.16
N ALA A 318 8.94 15.66 -23.10
CA ALA A 318 8.32 15.62 -24.43
C ALA A 318 8.62 14.30 -25.18
N ALA A 319 9.88 13.87 -25.19
CA ALA A 319 10.27 12.61 -25.84
C ALA A 319 9.64 11.38 -25.16
N GLN A 320 9.58 11.35 -23.83
CA GLN A 320 8.93 10.26 -23.08
C GLN A 320 7.42 10.20 -23.36
N VAL A 321 6.74 11.35 -23.40
CA VAL A 321 5.31 11.45 -23.73
C VAL A 321 5.04 10.90 -25.14
N GLU A 322 5.88 11.23 -26.12
CA GLU A 322 5.75 10.69 -27.49
C GLU A 322 5.87 9.15 -27.51
N MET A 323 6.88 8.59 -26.84
CA MET A 323 7.09 7.13 -26.75
C MET A 323 5.89 6.42 -26.11
N ILE A 324 5.35 6.98 -25.01
CA ILE A 324 4.17 6.44 -24.31
C ILE A 324 2.94 6.51 -25.22
N ARG A 325 2.60 7.69 -25.76
CA ARG A 325 1.38 7.89 -26.57
C ARG A 325 1.38 7.05 -27.85
N LYS A 326 2.56 6.71 -28.39
CA LYS A 326 2.70 5.78 -29.53
C LYS A 326 2.29 4.33 -29.21
N LYS A 327 2.33 3.93 -27.93
CA LYS A 327 1.97 2.58 -27.45
C LYS A 327 0.62 2.53 -26.76
N GLN A 328 0.30 3.55 -25.95
CA GLN A 328 -0.94 3.69 -25.22
C GLN A 328 -1.46 5.13 -25.41
N PRO A 329 -2.22 5.40 -26.49
CA PRO A 329 -2.67 6.75 -26.85
C PRO A 329 -3.42 7.48 -25.75
N ASP A 330 -4.20 6.76 -24.94
CA ASP A 330 -5.09 7.31 -23.91
C ASP A 330 -4.54 7.20 -22.48
N ALA A 331 -3.29 6.74 -22.29
CA ALA A 331 -2.73 6.52 -20.96
C ALA A 331 -2.74 7.77 -20.06
N MET A 332 -2.88 7.56 -18.74
CA MET A 332 -2.58 8.62 -17.78
C MET A 332 -1.07 8.85 -17.75
N ILE A 333 -0.65 10.11 -17.82
CA ILE A 333 0.76 10.51 -17.71
C ILE A 333 0.85 11.62 -16.67
N ILE A 334 1.77 11.47 -15.70
CA ILE A 334 2.04 12.43 -14.65
C ILE A 334 3.48 12.98 -14.73
N SER A 335 3.69 14.21 -14.27
CA SER A 335 5.01 14.76 -13.96
C SER A 335 5.04 15.16 -12.49
N ASN A 336 5.88 14.47 -11.70
CA ASN A 336 6.05 14.73 -10.27
C ASN A 336 7.15 15.77 -10.05
N LEU A 337 6.79 16.92 -9.51
CA LEU A 337 7.67 18.08 -9.35
C LEU A 337 8.58 17.97 -8.11
N TRP A 338 9.22 16.82 -7.88
CA TRP A 338 10.07 16.55 -6.70
C TRP A 338 11.21 17.57 -6.54
N MET A 339 11.33 18.10 -5.31
CA MET A 339 12.35 19.06 -4.85
C MET A 339 12.66 20.20 -5.83
N GLU A 340 13.73 20.05 -6.63
CA GLU A 340 14.18 21.06 -7.59
C GLU A 340 13.21 21.24 -8.77
N GLY A 341 12.42 20.21 -9.09
CA GLY A 341 11.39 20.25 -10.13
C GLY A 341 10.34 21.33 -9.86
N ALA A 342 9.79 21.38 -8.64
CA ALA A 342 8.86 22.42 -8.23
C ALA A 342 9.49 23.82 -8.32
N THR A 343 10.76 23.96 -7.93
CA THR A 343 11.47 25.25 -7.95
C THR A 343 11.68 25.75 -9.39
N LEU A 344 12.14 24.88 -10.29
CA LEU A 344 12.33 25.20 -11.71
C LEU A 344 11.00 25.45 -12.44
N TYR A 345 9.94 24.73 -12.07
CA TYR A 345 8.60 24.93 -12.63
C TYR A 345 7.98 26.26 -12.16
N HIS A 346 8.05 26.59 -10.87
CA HIS A 346 7.57 27.90 -10.36
C HIS A 346 8.34 29.09 -10.95
N ALA A 347 9.62 28.91 -11.29
CA ALA A 347 10.42 29.91 -12.00
C ALA A 347 10.15 29.98 -13.52
N GLY A 348 9.27 29.13 -14.06
CA GLY A 348 8.87 29.13 -15.47
C GLY A 348 9.88 28.48 -16.43
N HIS A 349 10.79 27.64 -15.94
CA HIS A 349 11.82 27.00 -16.77
C HIS A 349 11.44 25.61 -17.29
N ILE A 350 10.44 24.95 -16.70
CA ILE A 350 9.95 23.63 -17.13
C ILE A 350 8.62 23.79 -17.86
N GLU A 351 8.58 23.28 -19.08
CA GLU A 351 7.38 23.16 -19.90
C GLU A 351 6.79 21.76 -19.75
N ILE A 352 5.47 21.67 -19.60
CA ILE A 352 4.75 20.41 -19.41
C ILE A 352 3.80 20.24 -20.59
N PRO A 353 3.93 19.16 -21.39
CA PRO A 353 3.07 18.91 -22.53
C PRO A 353 1.58 18.78 -22.14
N THR A 354 0.70 19.22 -23.03
CA THR A 354 -0.76 19.05 -22.89
C THR A 354 -1.12 17.59 -22.63
N GLY A 355 -1.99 17.34 -21.65
CA GLY A 355 -2.40 15.98 -21.26
C GLY A 355 -1.44 15.26 -20.31
N VAL A 356 -0.38 15.92 -19.83
CA VAL A 356 0.39 15.48 -18.65
C VAL A 356 -0.18 16.14 -17.40
N VAL A 357 -0.56 15.34 -16.41
CA VAL A 357 -1.05 15.80 -15.10
C VAL A 357 0.15 16.24 -14.25
N LEU A 358 0.07 17.44 -13.68
CA LEU A 358 1.05 17.92 -12.72
C LEU A 358 0.77 17.35 -11.34
N VAL A 359 1.78 16.74 -10.73
CA VAL A 359 1.71 16.17 -9.38
C VAL A 359 2.62 16.95 -8.45
N TRP A 360 2.00 17.48 -7.38
CA TRP A 360 2.69 18.22 -6.35
C TRP A 360 3.10 17.29 -5.20
N PRO A 361 4.40 17.13 -4.94
CA PRO A 361 4.85 16.44 -3.74
C PRO A 361 4.65 17.32 -2.51
N ASP A 362 4.50 16.68 -1.35
CA ASP A 362 4.59 17.35 -0.06
C ASP A 362 6.05 17.57 0.40
N ASP A 363 6.19 18.12 1.60
CA ASP A 363 7.47 18.34 2.26
C ASP A 363 8.00 17.11 3.01
N GLY A 364 7.33 15.95 2.92
CA GLY A 364 7.57 14.76 3.74
C GLY A 364 6.85 14.78 5.09
N ALA A 365 6.04 15.81 5.39
CA ALA A 365 5.23 15.92 6.60
C ALA A 365 3.75 16.25 6.28
N GLY A 366 3.28 15.99 5.06
CA GLY A 366 1.89 16.22 4.66
C GLY A 366 1.56 17.66 4.25
N VAL A 367 2.54 18.52 3.93
CA VAL A 367 2.31 19.88 3.39
C VAL A 367 2.74 19.98 1.92
N PRO A 368 1.81 19.97 0.94
CA PRO A 368 2.09 20.10 -0.49
C PRO A 368 2.96 21.31 -0.86
N ARG A 369 3.93 21.09 -1.77
CA ARG A 369 4.91 22.08 -2.24
C ARG A 369 4.43 22.88 -3.46
N ASP A 370 3.13 23.09 -3.58
CA ASP A 370 2.48 23.80 -4.69
C ASP A 370 2.42 25.34 -4.50
N GLY A 371 2.94 25.84 -3.38
CA GLY A 371 2.88 27.25 -3.01
C GLY A 371 1.47 27.74 -2.65
N GLY A 372 0.51 26.83 -2.38
CA GLY A 372 -0.90 27.17 -2.18
C GLY A 372 -1.62 27.60 -3.46
N GLN A 373 -1.10 27.23 -4.64
CA GLN A 373 -1.59 27.63 -5.96
C GLN A 373 -2.04 26.42 -6.83
N VAL A 374 -2.39 25.30 -6.20
CA VAL A 374 -2.96 24.11 -6.85
C VAL A 374 -4.17 24.45 -7.73
N LYS A 375 -4.26 23.79 -8.89
CA LYS A 375 -5.25 24.03 -9.94
C LYS A 375 -6.02 22.77 -10.29
N ALA A 376 -7.21 22.94 -10.87
CA ALA A 376 -8.02 21.85 -11.39
C ALA A 376 -7.21 20.93 -12.34
N GLY A 377 -7.46 19.63 -12.26
CA GLY A 377 -6.78 18.63 -13.08
C GLY A 377 -5.36 18.26 -12.64
N GLN A 378 -4.88 18.75 -11.49
CA GLN A 378 -3.61 18.35 -10.89
C GLN A 378 -3.81 17.16 -9.91
N GLY A 379 -2.73 16.74 -9.24
CA GLY A 379 -2.75 15.74 -8.19
C GLY A 379 -1.60 15.90 -7.18
N VAL A 380 -1.50 14.99 -6.22
CA VAL A 380 -0.57 15.08 -5.08
C VAL A 380 0.21 13.79 -4.84
N TYR A 381 1.48 13.94 -4.44
CA TYR A 381 2.29 12.87 -3.85
C TYR A 381 2.54 13.21 -2.38
N TYR A 382 2.06 12.37 -1.48
CA TYR A 382 1.88 12.66 -0.05
C TYR A 382 2.62 11.62 0.79
N HIS A 383 3.04 11.97 2.01
CA HIS A 383 3.69 11.04 2.94
C HIS A 383 2.89 10.88 4.23
N THR A 384 2.67 9.64 4.66
CA THR A 384 2.32 9.29 6.05
C THR A 384 3.52 8.74 6.82
N ALA A 385 4.48 8.14 6.12
CA ALA A 385 5.82 7.78 6.59
C ALA A 385 6.90 8.27 5.60
N MET A 386 8.12 8.52 6.07
CA MET A 386 9.29 8.82 5.21
C MET A 386 10.61 8.61 5.96
N LEU A 387 11.60 7.95 5.35
CA LEU A 387 12.98 7.97 5.83
C LEU A 387 13.69 9.28 5.46
N SER A 388 13.99 10.13 6.43
CA SER A 388 14.89 11.26 6.18
C SER A 388 15.62 11.71 7.46
N SER A 389 16.45 12.75 7.33
CA SER A 389 17.07 13.40 8.51
C SER A 389 16.09 14.25 9.34
N TRP A 390 14.84 14.41 8.87
CA TRP A 390 13.84 15.32 9.44
C TRP A 390 12.45 14.67 9.62
N HIS A 391 12.19 13.56 8.95
CA HIS A 391 10.94 12.80 8.98
C HIS A 391 11.18 11.39 9.54
N ASN A 392 10.10 10.62 9.68
CA ASN A 392 10.11 9.38 10.42
C ASN A 392 9.20 8.33 9.76
N GLN A 393 9.65 7.07 9.76
CA GLN A 393 8.85 5.91 9.36
C GLN A 393 8.50 4.97 10.52
N LEU A 394 8.92 5.29 11.75
CA LEU A 394 8.81 4.40 12.92
C LEU A 394 7.68 4.77 13.89
N SER A 395 6.83 5.74 13.52
CA SER A 395 5.61 6.15 14.22
C SER A 395 4.75 7.04 13.32
N GLU A 396 3.44 7.10 13.57
CA GLU A 396 2.53 8.09 12.97
C GLU A 396 3.10 9.51 13.06
N MET A 397 3.15 10.26 11.95
CA MET A 397 3.68 11.65 11.97
C MET A 397 2.76 12.71 11.38
N VAL A 398 1.83 12.34 10.50
CA VAL A 398 0.89 13.31 9.89
C VAL A 398 -0.46 13.28 10.64
N PRO A 399 -0.88 14.38 11.28
CA PRO A 399 -2.12 14.41 12.03
C PRO A 399 -3.33 14.45 11.08
N PRO A 400 -4.44 13.74 11.38
CA PRO A 400 -5.63 13.72 10.53
C PRO A 400 -6.16 15.10 10.11
N GLY A 401 -6.08 16.10 11.00
CA GLY A 401 -6.48 17.48 10.66
C GLY A 401 -5.66 18.11 9.52
N ARG A 402 -4.37 17.75 9.36
CA ARG A 402 -3.55 18.20 8.22
C ARG A 402 -3.97 17.52 6.91
N ILE A 403 -4.34 16.24 7.00
CA ILE A 403 -4.84 15.46 5.85
C ILE A 403 -6.12 16.11 5.31
N TYR A 404 -7.09 16.40 6.19
CA TYR A 404 -8.33 17.09 5.80
C TYR A 404 -8.08 18.49 5.24
N ALA A 405 -7.21 19.29 5.88
CA ALA A 405 -6.91 20.65 5.44
C ALA A 405 -6.27 20.68 4.03
N GLU A 406 -5.20 19.90 3.81
CA GLU A 406 -4.44 19.92 2.57
C GLU A 406 -5.12 19.14 1.44
N LEU A 407 -5.60 17.93 1.68
CA LEU A 407 -6.32 17.19 0.64
C LEU A 407 -7.68 17.84 0.32
N GLY A 408 -8.34 18.44 1.31
CA GLY A 408 -9.56 19.24 1.08
C GLY A 408 -9.31 20.48 0.23
N ARG A 409 -8.12 21.07 0.29
CA ARG A 409 -7.70 22.16 -0.61
C ARG A 409 -7.57 21.66 -2.06
N PHE A 410 -7.05 20.46 -2.28
CA PHE A 410 -6.99 19.83 -3.59
C PHE A 410 -8.39 19.50 -4.14
N VAL A 411 -9.29 18.95 -3.30
CA VAL A 411 -10.69 18.68 -3.67
C VAL A 411 -11.42 19.97 -4.05
N ARG A 412 -11.34 21.02 -3.23
CA ARG A 412 -11.95 22.33 -3.53
C ARG A 412 -11.42 22.99 -4.82
N ALA A 413 -10.18 22.69 -5.20
CA ALA A 413 -9.58 23.17 -6.44
C ALA A 413 -9.89 22.29 -7.68
N GLY A 414 -10.57 21.13 -7.51
CA GLY A 414 -10.75 20.13 -8.58
C GLY A 414 -9.46 19.41 -8.98
N ALA A 415 -8.48 19.35 -8.07
CA ALA A 415 -7.15 18.79 -8.27
C ALA A 415 -7.08 17.32 -7.84
N THR A 416 -7.99 16.50 -8.37
CA THR A 416 -8.22 15.12 -7.91
C THR A 416 -7.85 14.05 -8.93
N ARG A 417 -7.02 14.38 -9.95
CA ARG A 417 -6.62 13.42 -11.00
C ARG A 417 -5.68 12.33 -10.50
N PHE A 418 -4.93 12.58 -9.42
CA PHE A 418 -3.92 11.66 -8.90
C PHE A 418 -3.66 11.88 -7.40
N PHE A 419 -3.57 10.78 -6.66
CA PHE A 419 -3.12 10.71 -5.28
C PHE A 419 -2.20 9.50 -5.10
N LEU A 420 -1.01 9.72 -4.54
CA LEU A 420 -0.09 8.66 -4.14
C LEU A 420 0.35 8.93 -2.70
N VAL A 421 0.18 7.95 -1.81
CA VAL A 421 0.69 8.03 -0.43
C VAL A 421 1.89 7.11 -0.22
N ASN A 422 3.00 7.69 0.23
CA ASN A 422 4.14 6.96 0.76
C ASN A 422 3.88 6.63 2.24
N LEU A 423 3.90 5.36 2.56
CA LEU A 423 3.65 4.81 3.89
C LEU A 423 4.78 3.89 4.38
N SER A 424 5.95 3.99 3.75
CA SER A 424 7.14 3.17 3.96
C SER A 424 6.81 1.66 4.13
N ASP A 425 7.16 1.04 5.28
CA ASP A 425 6.89 -0.36 5.61
C ASP A 425 5.43 -0.67 6.04
N VAL A 426 4.45 0.18 5.69
CA VAL A 426 3.01 0.13 6.08
C VAL A 426 2.75 0.29 7.58
N ARG A 427 3.34 -0.58 8.43
CA ARG A 427 3.37 -0.35 9.89
C ARG A 427 4.51 0.63 10.20
N PRO A 428 4.31 1.60 11.11
CA PRO A 428 3.18 1.72 12.04
C PRO A 428 2.19 2.83 11.66
N VAL A 429 2.03 3.15 10.36
CA VAL A 429 1.17 4.24 9.88
C VAL A 429 -0.25 3.89 9.34
N PRO A 430 -0.93 2.80 9.76
CA PRO A 430 -2.32 2.55 9.36
C PRO A 430 -3.34 3.67 9.67
N LEU A 431 -3.22 4.41 10.78
CA LEU A 431 -4.23 5.40 11.19
C LEU A 431 -4.24 6.60 10.25
N SER A 432 -3.08 7.21 9.99
CA SER A 432 -3.00 8.36 9.07
C SER A 432 -3.28 7.93 7.63
N THR A 433 -2.90 6.71 7.25
CA THR A 433 -3.18 6.17 5.91
C THR A 433 -4.67 5.85 5.72
N ASP A 434 -5.38 5.32 6.73
CA ASP A 434 -6.84 5.11 6.70
C ASP A 434 -7.59 6.44 6.51
N CYS A 435 -7.16 7.48 7.24
CA CYS A 435 -7.71 8.83 7.12
C CYS A 435 -7.58 9.36 5.68
N ALA A 436 -6.37 9.28 5.10
CA ALA A 436 -6.11 9.73 3.75
C ALA A 436 -6.90 8.92 2.70
N MET A 437 -6.84 7.58 2.76
CA MET A 437 -7.51 6.70 1.80
C MET A 437 -9.04 6.87 1.81
N LYS A 438 -9.66 7.01 2.98
CA LYS A 438 -11.11 7.28 3.10
C LYS A 438 -11.48 8.64 2.52
N PHE A 439 -10.67 9.67 2.78
CA PHE A 439 -10.94 11.01 2.26
C PHE A 439 -10.79 11.09 0.72
N VAL A 440 -9.80 10.41 0.12
CA VAL A 440 -9.62 10.42 -1.34
C VAL A 440 -10.57 9.48 -2.08
N TRP A 441 -11.15 8.50 -1.39
CA TRP A 441 -12.31 7.74 -1.89
C TRP A 441 -13.56 8.64 -1.93
N ASP A 442 -13.97 9.20 -0.79
CA ASP A 442 -15.17 10.05 -0.69
C ASP A 442 -14.93 11.27 0.21
N ALA A 443 -14.69 12.43 -0.40
CA ALA A 443 -14.54 13.70 0.32
C ALA A 443 -15.89 14.35 0.68
N SER A 444 -17.01 13.91 0.11
CA SER A 444 -18.30 14.59 0.22
C SER A 444 -18.82 14.63 1.67
N ALA A 445 -18.57 13.57 2.43
CA ALA A 445 -18.91 13.46 3.84
C ALA A 445 -18.09 14.40 4.77
N TYR A 446 -17.05 15.05 4.26
CA TYR A 446 -16.06 15.80 5.06
C TYR A 446 -15.95 17.28 4.66
N ILE A 447 -16.22 17.64 3.40
CA ILE A 447 -15.84 18.94 2.83
C ILE A 447 -16.56 20.15 3.44
N GLU A 448 -17.75 19.93 4.03
CA GLU A 448 -18.60 20.94 4.69
C GLU A 448 -18.31 21.10 6.19
N LYS A 449 -17.45 20.27 6.78
CA LYS A 449 -17.05 20.30 8.21
C LYS A 449 -15.70 20.97 8.37
N SER A 450 -15.40 21.48 9.56
CA SER A 450 -14.05 21.96 9.86
C SER A 450 -13.05 20.80 9.96
N ASP A 451 -11.78 21.08 9.68
CA ASP A 451 -10.70 20.07 9.74
C ASP A 451 -10.54 19.46 11.14
N GLN A 452 -10.90 20.21 12.20
CA GLN A 452 -10.88 19.73 13.59
C GLN A 452 -12.08 18.81 13.90
N GLU A 453 -13.29 19.12 13.42
CA GLU A 453 -14.44 18.21 13.55
C GLU A 453 -14.21 16.90 12.79
N ASN A 454 -13.63 16.99 11.57
CA ASN A 454 -13.25 15.82 10.79
C ASN A 454 -12.18 14.99 11.50
N ARG A 455 -11.13 15.63 12.05
CA ARG A 455 -10.10 14.98 12.87
C ARG A 455 -10.70 14.23 14.05
N ASP A 456 -11.53 14.89 14.85
CA ASP A 456 -12.04 14.30 16.10
C ASP A 456 -13.04 13.17 15.82
N ALA A 457 -13.89 13.34 14.81
CA ALA A 457 -14.78 12.28 14.33
C ALA A 457 -14.00 11.05 13.82
N PHE A 458 -12.93 11.28 13.03
CA PHE A 458 -12.08 10.20 12.52
C PHE A 458 -11.33 9.48 13.64
N LEU A 459 -10.72 10.21 14.58
CA LEU A 459 -9.99 9.59 15.71
C LEU A 459 -10.93 8.76 16.59
N LEU A 460 -12.18 9.21 16.79
CA LEU A 460 -13.19 8.45 17.51
C LEU A 460 -13.66 7.21 16.74
N ASP A 461 -13.83 7.30 15.42
CA ASP A 461 -14.16 6.17 14.56
C ASP A 461 -13.05 5.10 14.54
N TRP A 462 -11.82 5.50 14.23
CA TRP A 462 -10.65 4.64 14.26
C TRP A 462 -10.51 3.93 15.61
N SER A 463 -10.63 4.68 16.70
CA SER A 463 -10.51 4.12 18.05
C SER A 463 -11.67 3.16 18.37
N ARG A 464 -12.88 3.40 17.86
CA ARG A 464 -14.02 2.48 18.00
C ARG A 464 -13.81 1.18 17.22
N ARG A 465 -13.31 1.25 15.99
CA ARG A 465 -13.04 0.07 15.16
C ARG A 465 -11.91 -0.79 15.73
N GLN A 466 -10.77 -0.19 16.09
CA GLN A 466 -9.61 -0.95 16.57
C GLN A 466 -9.69 -1.38 18.05
N PHE A 467 -10.42 -0.67 18.92
CA PHE A 467 -10.42 -0.91 20.37
C PHE A 467 -11.82 -1.07 21.01
N GLY A 468 -12.88 -1.05 20.19
CA GLY A 468 -14.26 -1.18 20.65
C GLY A 468 -14.86 0.10 21.26
N ALA A 469 -16.19 0.15 21.29
CA ALA A 469 -16.93 1.35 21.71
C ALA A 469 -16.66 1.81 23.15
N ALA A 470 -16.33 0.90 24.06
CA ALA A 470 -16.07 1.21 25.47
C ALA A 470 -14.80 2.05 25.68
N MET A 471 -13.74 1.80 24.90
CA MET A 471 -12.45 2.50 25.02
C MET A 471 -12.29 3.66 24.02
N ALA A 472 -13.15 3.72 22.99
CA ALA A 472 -13.00 4.61 21.84
C ALA A 472 -12.70 6.08 22.20
N ALA A 473 -13.45 6.66 23.15
CA ALA A 473 -13.28 8.06 23.53
C ALA A 473 -11.96 8.34 24.28
N GLU A 474 -11.49 7.41 25.12
CA GLU A 474 -10.22 7.57 25.81
C GLU A 474 -9.03 7.40 24.86
N VAL A 475 -9.08 6.39 23.99
CA VAL A 475 -8.03 6.13 23.00
C VAL A 475 -7.96 7.27 21.97
N ALA A 476 -9.10 7.79 21.51
CA ALA A 476 -9.14 8.96 20.62
C ALA A 476 -8.50 10.20 21.27
N ARG A 477 -8.73 10.42 22.57
CA ARG A 477 -8.08 11.49 23.34
C ARG A 477 -6.56 11.30 23.43
N VAL A 478 -6.08 10.06 23.56
CA VAL A 478 -4.64 9.74 23.57
C VAL A 478 -4.00 10.00 22.19
N TYR A 479 -4.63 9.57 21.10
CA TYR A 479 -4.17 9.90 19.74
C TYR A 479 -4.21 11.40 19.47
N GLY A 480 -5.27 12.09 19.91
CA GLY A 480 -5.39 13.54 19.84
C GLY A 480 -4.19 14.22 20.49
N GLY A 481 -3.94 13.92 21.77
CA GLY A 481 -2.81 14.45 22.52
C GLY A 481 -1.44 14.07 21.95
N TYR A 482 -1.29 12.89 21.33
CA TYR A 482 -0.07 12.50 20.60
C TYR A 482 0.17 13.41 19.39
N PHE A 483 -0.86 13.64 18.58
CA PHE A 483 -0.79 14.50 17.39
C PHE A 483 -0.67 16.00 17.69
N ASP A 484 -1.11 16.44 18.88
CA ASP A 484 -0.91 17.82 19.36
C ASP A 484 0.50 18.06 19.94
N LEU A 485 1.34 17.02 20.07
CA LEU A 485 2.73 17.21 20.51
C LEU A 485 3.52 18.02 19.46
N PRO A 486 4.29 19.04 19.89
CA PRO A 486 5.09 19.82 18.96
C PRO A 486 6.18 18.96 18.33
N THR A 487 6.10 18.75 17.01
CA THR A 487 7.15 18.09 16.24
C THR A 487 8.45 18.89 16.38
N THR A 488 9.53 18.25 16.83
CA THR A 488 10.81 18.93 17.13
C THR A 488 11.67 19.21 15.88
N GLY A 489 11.05 19.29 14.70
CA GLY A 489 11.66 19.73 13.46
C GLY A 489 11.63 21.25 13.33
N GLY A 490 12.75 21.93 13.62
CA GLY A 490 12.93 23.33 13.19
C GLY A 490 13.74 24.25 14.09
N ARG A 491 13.95 23.94 15.38
CA ARG A 491 14.85 24.74 16.24
C ARG A 491 15.70 23.89 17.17
N ARG A 492 16.99 23.76 16.84
CA ARG A 492 18.03 23.55 17.86
C ARG A 492 18.05 24.76 18.81
N ARG A 493 17.27 24.70 19.89
CA ARG A 493 17.72 25.35 21.14
C ARG A 493 19.00 24.63 21.56
N GLY A 494 20.03 25.39 21.93
CA GLY A 494 21.39 24.86 22.11
C GLY A 494 21.53 23.88 23.27
N ILE A 495 21.24 22.61 23.03
CA ILE A 495 21.67 21.50 23.90
C ILE A 495 23.03 21.03 23.39
N SER A 496 24.10 21.56 23.98
CA SER A 496 25.46 21.06 23.82
C SER A 496 25.62 19.73 24.57
N GLY A 497 25.17 18.63 23.96
CA GLY A 497 25.26 17.30 24.56
C GLY A 497 25.05 16.16 23.57
N PHE A 498 26.13 15.44 23.26
CA PHE A 498 26.15 14.16 22.55
C PHE A 498 25.47 14.09 21.17
N ILE A 499 26.25 14.41 20.13
CA ILE A 499 26.11 13.78 18.81
C ILE A 499 27.24 12.74 18.68
N PRO A 500 26.94 11.43 18.58
CA PRO A 500 27.92 10.46 18.12
C PRO A 500 28.21 10.76 16.64
N ARG A 501 29.42 11.20 16.31
CA ARG A 501 29.83 11.32 14.91
C ARG A 501 29.92 9.93 14.29
N PHE A 502 28.92 9.55 13.49
CA PHE A 502 29.12 8.56 12.44
C PHE A 502 30.02 9.18 11.38
N ALA A 503 31.34 8.97 11.55
CA ALA A 503 32.31 9.33 10.54
C ALA A 503 32.23 8.34 9.38
N SER A 504 31.86 8.85 8.20
CA SER A 504 32.04 8.14 6.93
C SER A 504 33.51 7.75 6.76
N CYS A 505 33.81 6.44 6.79
CA CYS A 505 35.16 5.94 6.54
C CYS A 505 35.47 5.84 5.04
N SER A 506 35.45 6.98 4.35
CA SER A 506 36.11 7.15 3.05
C SER A 506 37.48 7.79 3.26
N GLY A 507 38.50 6.98 3.54
CA GLY A 507 39.84 7.51 3.84
C GLY A 507 40.94 6.45 3.96
N SER A 508 41.85 6.47 2.99
CA SER A 508 43.07 5.63 2.94
C SER A 508 43.84 5.60 4.27
N CYS A 509 44.00 4.41 4.86
CA CYS A 509 44.64 4.25 6.17
C CYS A 509 46.19 4.30 6.09
N ARG A 510 46.77 5.49 5.82
CA ARG A 510 48.20 5.74 6.04
C ARG A 510 48.47 5.99 7.53
N ARG A 511 48.66 4.91 8.31
CA ARG A 511 49.10 5.02 9.71
C ARG A 511 50.53 5.57 9.78
N ARG A 512 50.70 6.80 10.27
CA ARG A 512 51.97 7.23 10.86
C ARG A 512 52.07 6.62 12.26
N CYS A 513 53.06 5.76 12.50
CA CYS A 513 53.39 5.30 13.85
C CYS A 513 54.25 6.34 14.57
N ALA A 514 53.92 6.66 15.81
CA ALA A 514 54.86 7.30 16.73
C ALA A 514 55.98 6.30 17.11
N PRO A 515 57.22 6.76 17.35
CA PRO A 515 58.38 5.89 17.49
C PRO A 515 58.41 5.17 18.84
N GLY A 516 58.97 3.95 18.87
CA GLY A 516 59.34 3.28 20.11
C GLY A 516 58.50 2.05 20.51
N ARG A 517 58.48 1.01 19.66
CA ARG A 517 58.35 -0.41 20.06
C ARG A 517 58.81 -1.31 18.91
N ARG A 518 59.82 -2.14 19.14
CA ARG A 518 60.42 -3.02 18.11
C ARG A 518 59.56 -4.27 17.91
N CYS A 519 59.01 -4.48 16.71
CA CYS A 519 58.51 -5.79 16.31
C CYS A 519 59.64 -6.62 15.67
N ARG A 520 60.00 -7.75 16.28
CA ARG A 520 60.91 -8.72 15.66
C ARG A 520 60.16 -9.50 14.57
N ARG A 521 60.69 -9.49 13.33
CA ARG A 521 60.30 -10.44 12.27
C ARG A 521 60.69 -11.86 12.72
N ARG A 522 59.82 -12.83 12.49
CA ARG A 522 60.19 -14.26 12.39
C ARG A 522 59.67 -14.76 11.05
N GLU A 523 60.59 -15.02 10.14
CA GLU A 523 60.33 -15.75 8.91
C GLU A 523 60.57 -17.24 9.15
N SER A 524 59.83 -18.09 8.45
CA SER A 524 60.17 -19.50 8.24
C SER A 524 59.57 -19.96 6.91
N PRO A 525 60.20 -20.87 6.16
CA PRO A 525 60.02 -20.90 4.70
C PRO A 525 59.41 -22.20 4.14
N GLY A 526 58.89 -22.10 2.91
CA GLY A 526 58.73 -23.23 1.97
C GLY A 526 57.32 -23.84 1.84
N GLY A 527 56.95 -24.20 0.60
CA GLY A 527 55.84 -25.13 0.32
C GLY A 527 54.85 -24.67 -0.76
N GLY A 528 55.01 -25.16 -1.99
CA GLY A 528 54.27 -24.78 -3.20
C GLY A 528 52.72 -24.73 -3.12
N ALA A 529 52.16 -23.74 -3.82
CA ALA A 529 50.71 -23.57 -3.96
C ALA A 529 50.14 -24.48 -5.05
N ARG A 530 49.28 -25.45 -4.66
CA ARG A 530 48.22 -25.99 -5.53
C ARG A 530 46.88 -25.41 -5.08
N TRP A 531 46.21 -24.69 -5.96
CA TRP A 531 44.89 -24.12 -5.66
C TRP A 531 43.80 -25.20 -5.76
N ARG A 532 43.14 -25.49 -4.63
CA ARG A 532 41.82 -26.13 -4.59
C ARG A 532 40.85 -25.19 -3.88
N TRP A 533 39.76 -24.86 -4.54
CA TRP A 533 38.67 -24.11 -3.93
C TRP A 533 37.90 -25.00 -2.94
N SER A 534 37.69 -24.51 -1.72
CA SER A 534 36.68 -25.05 -0.81
C SER A 534 35.99 -23.91 -0.05
N SER A 535 34.70 -23.75 -0.29
CA SER A 535 33.86 -22.74 0.33
C SER A 535 33.51 -23.11 1.78
N ARG A 536 33.96 -22.31 2.75
CA ARG A 536 33.37 -22.25 4.10
C ARG A 536 33.33 -20.80 4.60
N ARG A 537 32.18 -20.14 4.44
CA ARG A 537 31.89 -18.90 5.19
C ARG A 537 31.74 -19.28 6.67
N ARG A 538 32.44 -18.58 7.58
CA ARG A 538 32.17 -18.69 9.01
C ARG A 538 31.05 -17.73 9.39
N ALA A 539 30.07 -18.24 10.12
CA ALA A 539 29.13 -17.41 10.86
C ALA A 539 29.87 -16.64 11.96
N TYR A 540 29.40 -15.43 12.24
CA TYR A 540 29.72 -14.71 13.48
C TYR A 540 28.44 -14.57 14.29
N TRP A 541 28.43 -15.16 15.48
CA TRP A 541 27.47 -14.87 16.55
C TRP A 541 28.23 -14.73 17.87
N SER A 542 27.77 -13.78 18.68
CA SER A 542 27.97 -13.63 20.14
C SER A 542 29.35 -13.91 20.77
N ALA A 543 29.99 -12.82 21.21
CA ALA A 543 30.75 -12.80 22.47
C ALA A 543 30.25 -11.62 23.31
N GLY A 544 29.68 -11.89 24.50
CA GLY A 544 28.93 -10.90 25.27
C GLY A 544 29.81 -10.03 26.17
N ALA A 545 29.35 -8.80 26.44
CA ALA A 545 29.84 -7.94 27.50
C ALA A 545 28.70 -7.59 28.46
N LYS A 546 28.68 -8.20 29.65
CA LYS A 546 27.73 -7.83 30.72
C LYS A 546 28.07 -6.44 31.25
N ARG A 547 27.20 -5.46 31.03
CA ARG A 547 27.10 -4.27 31.90
C ARG A 547 25.75 -4.29 32.59
N ARG A 548 25.75 -4.41 33.93
CA ARG A 548 24.56 -4.19 34.74
C ARG A 548 24.28 -2.69 34.77
N VAL A 549 23.07 -2.29 34.37
CA VAL A 549 22.52 -0.98 34.71
C VAL A 549 21.53 -1.22 35.85
N GLY A 550 21.79 -0.62 37.02
CA GLY A 550 20.91 -0.74 38.17
C GLY A 550 19.73 0.22 38.02
N TRP A 551 18.52 -0.31 38.09
CA TRP A 551 17.33 0.50 38.32
C TRP A 551 17.30 0.91 39.79
N ARG A 552 16.98 2.18 40.06
CA ARG A 552 16.64 2.66 41.41
C ARG A 552 15.13 2.60 41.56
N ASP A 553 14.68 2.15 42.73
CA ASP A 553 13.26 2.06 43.06
C ASP A 553 12.57 3.43 43.02
N VAL A 554 11.38 3.47 42.44
CA VAL A 554 10.40 4.56 42.63
C VAL A 554 9.25 3.97 43.43
N SER A 555 9.21 4.32 44.72
CA SER A 555 8.18 3.88 45.66
C SER A 555 6.87 4.65 45.47
N LEU A 556 5.76 3.93 45.23
CA LEU A 556 4.40 4.46 45.37
C LEU A 556 3.79 3.97 46.71
N PRO A 557 2.90 4.75 47.36
CA PRO A 557 2.35 4.38 48.66
C PRO A 557 1.20 3.37 48.54
N THR A 558 1.21 2.35 49.40
CA THR A 558 0.14 1.35 49.55
C THR A 558 -0.84 1.72 50.67
N GLY A 559 -2.14 1.45 50.48
CA GLY A 559 -3.13 1.45 51.57
C GLY A 559 -4.37 0.60 51.28
N GLY A 560 -4.70 -0.34 52.18
CA GLY A 560 -5.93 -1.18 52.18
C GLY A 560 -5.89 -2.39 51.22
N ILE A 561 -5.68 -3.66 51.61
CA ILE A 561 -6.47 -4.57 52.51
C ILE A 561 -7.85 -4.88 51.89
N SER A 562 -8.27 -6.13 51.61
CA SER A 562 -7.70 -7.48 51.84
C SER A 562 -8.39 -8.60 51.02
N SER A 563 -7.67 -9.73 50.79
CA SER A 563 -8.15 -11.15 50.73
C SER A 563 -9.32 -11.55 49.79
N ALA A 564 -9.34 -12.70 49.11
CA ALA A 564 -8.48 -13.90 49.07
C ALA A 564 -8.70 -14.67 47.74
N GLY A 565 -7.91 -15.70 47.46
CA GLY A 565 -8.23 -16.70 46.42
C GLY A 565 -7.09 -17.05 45.47
N THR A 566 -6.47 -18.21 45.68
CA THR A 566 -5.36 -18.75 44.87
C THR A 566 -5.78 -19.23 43.48
N SER A 567 -4.98 -18.93 42.44
CA SER A 567 -4.45 -19.95 41.53
C SER A 567 -3.25 -19.43 40.72
N ARG A 568 -2.36 -20.33 40.27
CA ARG A 568 -1.16 -20.00 39.49
C ARG A 568 -1.52 -19.96 38.00
N PHE A 569 -1.13 -18.90 37.29
CA PHE A 569 -0.98 -18.96 35.83
C PHE A 569 0.50 -18.87 35.45
N SER A 570 1.01 -19.97 34.89
CA SER A 570 2.32 -20.02 34.24
C SER A 570 2.20 -19.49 32.81
N TRP A 571 2.95 -18.46 32.47
CA TRP A 571 3.12 -18.05 31.08
C TRP A 571 3.85 -19.15 30.31
N HIS A 572 3.19 -19.76 29.33
CA HIS A 572 3.82 -20.58 28.31
C HIS A 572 3.92 -19.76 27.02
N CYS A 573 5.15 -19.45 26.61
CA CYS A 573 5.41 -18.95 25.27
C CYS A 573 5.18 -20.09 24.27
N THR A 574 4.02 -20.11 23.61
CA THR A 574 3.76 -21.00 22.48
C THR A 574 4.50 -20.48 21.25
N GLY A 575 5.70 -21.03 21.01
CA GLY A 575 6.39 -20.85 19.74
C GLY A 575 5.59 -21.47 18.59
N ILE A 576 5.51 -20.77 17.47
CA ILE A 576 4.83 -21.23 16.25
C ILE A 576 5.59 -22.46 15.69
N PRO A 577 4.95 -23.63 15.50
CA PRO A 577 5.59 -24.79 14.92
C PRO A 577 5.58 -24.72 13.39
N THR A 578 6.77 -24.65 12.78
CA THR A 578 6.96 -24.83 11.33
C THR A 578 6.56 -26.25 10.91
N ARG A 579 5.35 -26.42 10.37
CA ARG A 579 4.89 -27.68 9.77
C ARG A 579 5.06 -27.68 8.26
N CYS A 580 6.09 -28.38 7.79
CA CYS A 580 6.20 -28.77 6.38
C CYS A 580 5.00 -29.64 5.98
N TRP A 581 4.17 -29.16 5.06
CA TRP A 581 3.09 -29.95 4.46
C TRP A 581 3.62 -30.85 3.33
N ALA A 582 4.05 -32.05 3.70
CA ALA A 582 4.22 -33.14 2.74
C ALA A 582 2.84 -33.69 2.35
N ARG A 583 2.35 -33.35 1.13
CA ARG A 583 1.10 -33.89 0.58
C ARG A 583 1.21 -35.39 0.27
N THR A 584 0.91 -36.25 1.25
CA THR A 584 0.67 -37.68 1.01
C THR A 584 -0.66 -37.89 0.30
N ARG A 585 -0.64 -38.00 -1.04
CA ARG A 585 -1.80 -38.45 -1.83
C ARG A 585 -2.00 -39.96 -1.68
N GLY A 586 -2.84 -40.38 -0.75
CA GLY A 586 -3.44 -41.71 -0.79
C GLY A 586 -4.52 -41.77 -1.87
N ARG A 587 -4.27 -42.47 -2.98
CA ARG A 587 -5.33 -42.97 -3.88
C ARG A 587 -5.13 -44.46 -4.14
N SER A 588 -6.22 -45.19 -4.03
CA SER A 588 -6.27 -46.65 -4.11
C SER A 588 -6.03 -47.16 -5.54
N TRP A 589 -5.41 -48.34 -5.63
CA TRP A 589 -5.13 -49.03 -6.89
C TRP A 589 -6.24 -50.04 -7.25
N ARG A 590 -6.98 -49.74 -8.32
CA ARG A 590 -7.53 -50.69 -9.31
C ARG A 590 -7.66 -49.90 -10.63
N GLY A 591 -7.11 -50.27 -11.79
CA GLY A 591 -6.22 -51.37 -12.15
C GLY A 591 -6.51 -51.82 -13.59
N ARG A 592 -5.63 -51.53 -14.55
CA ARG A 592 -5.41 -52.30 -15.81
C ARG A 592 -4.26 -51.74 -16.67
N ALA A 593 -3.57 -52.68 -17.30
CA ALA A 593 -2.38 -52.60 -18.15
C ALA A 593 -2.24 -51.44 -19.18
N GLY A 594 -0.99 -50.99 -19.36
CA GLY A 594 -0.52 -50.25 -20.54
C GLY A 594 1.03 -50.18 -20.57
N ARG A 595 1.68 -50.91 -21.50
CA ARG A 595 3.15 -51.01 -21.60
C ARG A 595 3.77 -49.93 -22.51
N ARG A 596 4.93 -49.38 -22.12
CA ARG A 596 6.16 -49.01 -22.91
C ARG A 596 7.08 -48.21 -21.94
N MET A 597 8.32 -48.61 -21.63
CA MET A 597 9.59 -48.38 -22.38
C MET A 597 9.75 -46.91 -22.85
N TRP A 598 10.86 -46.17 -22.72
CA TRP A 598 12.25 -46.31 -22.19
C TRP A 598 12.84 -44.85 -22.13
N ARG A 599 13.97 -44.46 -21.53
CA ARG A 599 15.08 -45.04 -20.72
C ARG A 599 15.78 -43.89 -19.93
N CYS A 600 16.80 -44.16 -19.10
CA CYS A 600 17.67 -43.12 -18.49
C CYS A 600 18.80 -42.64 -19.42
N GLY A 601 19.35 -41.44 -19.15
CA GLY A 601 20.55 -40.88 -19.81
C GLY A 601 21.31 -39.86 -18.96
N ARG A 602 22.11 -40.38 -18.02
CA ARG A 602 23.25 -39.78 -17.25
C ARG A 602 23.29 -38.27 -17.00
#